data_AF-A0A661PZT9-F1
#
_entry.id   AF-A0A661PZT9-F1
#
_cell.length_a   1.000
_cell.length_b   1.000
_cell.length_c   1.000
_cell.angle_alpha   90.00
_cell.angle_beta   90.00
_cell.angle_gamma   90.00
#
_symmetry.space_group_name_H-M   'P 1'
#
loop_
_entity.id
_entity.type
_entity.pdbx_description
1 polymer ?
#
loop_
_entity_poly.entity_id
_entity_poly.type
_entity_poly.pdbx_seq_one_letter_code
_entity_poly.pdbx_strand_id
1 'polypeptide(L)'
;MSAPDGSRMSMERAGAPPYLIPSTIGKRSNCMPKVRHQYCCLFILVLGILLSLPVNGATAGEPFRQYVSDTLRVIPVRAGRGREYKIMTFLPPGAAVMNFAEEDEEWARISYGANKEGWILRRYLTNRKPASLLLATAQKQVEELKKKVDSLSTTNQEYRRGNTNLLLEVKKLTKKIKVLTHDYNTLKNDSAQFLELKEKHDTLLKKYQEIKTAYDNLSNNQDLLKRSYTIKWFLSGAGVILIGIFIGMSIQALRNRRRRSEGLRLR
;
A
#
# COMPACT_ATOMS: atom_id res chain seq x y z
N MET A 1 23.43 38.02 22.35
CA MET A 1 22.78 37.53 21.12
C MET A 1 22.60 36.04 21.24
N SER A 2 21.48 35.39 20.94
CA SER A 2 20.07 35.72 20.78
C SER A 2 19.40 34.34 20.67
N ALA A 3 18.27 34.14 21.33
CA ALA A 3 17.38 33.00 21.13
C ALA A 3 16.76 33.03 19.70
N PRO A 4 15.97 32.04 19.21
CA PRO A 4 14.70 31.57 19.82
C PRO A 4 14.59 30.03 19.89
N ASP A 5 13.81 29.42 20.78
CA ASP A 5 12.35 29.45 21.00
C ASP A 5 11.52 28.84 19.85
N GLY A 6 10.54 28.01 20.21
CA GLY A 6 9.36 27.81 19.38
C GLY A 6 8.92 26.38 19.05
N SER A 7 8.21 25.78 20.01
CA SER A 7 6.86 25.23 19.77
C SER A 7 6.62 23.89 19.03
N ARG A 8 6.09 22.95 19.84
CA ARG A 8 4.77 22.29 19.72
C ARG A 8 4.56 20.99 18.91
N MET A 9 3.72 20.17 19.55
CA MET A 9 2.77 19.13 19.08
C MET A 9 3.30 17.70 19.05
N SER A 10 3.00 16.88 20.08
CA SER A 10 1.70 16.24 20.42
C SER A 10 1.48 14.93 19.67
N MET A 11 1.77 13.80 20.32
CA MET A 11 1.05 12.52 20.21
C MET A 11 1.23 11.81 21.56
N GLU A 12 0.19 11.70 22.39
CA GLU A 12 -0.89 10.71 22.33
C GLU A 12 -0.55 9.41 23.09
N ARG A 13 -0.85 9.46 24.39
CA ARG A 13 -1.67 8.49 25.17
C ARG A 13 -1.60 7.00 24.81
N ALA A 14 -0.94 6.22 25.68
CA ALA A 14 -1.38 4.94 26.27
C ALA A 14 -0.32 4.58 27.32
N GLY A 15 -0.58 4.38 28.61
CA GLY A 15 -1.70 3.68 29.23
C GLY A 15 -1.16 2.45 29.97
N ALA A 16 -0.37 2.66 31.03
CA ALA A 16 0.07 1.61 31.96
C ALA A 16 0.03 2.16 33.39
N PRO A 17 -0.85 1.67 34.28
CA PRO A 17 -0.86 2.11 35.68
C PRO A 17 0.15 1.32 36.52
N PRO A 18 0.97 2.00 37.35
CA PRO A 18 1.87 1.36 38.30
C PRO A 18 1.16 1.02 39.62
N TYR A 19 1.62 -0.09 40.17
CA TYR A 19 1.37 -0.67 41.48
C TYR A 19 1.62 0.36 42.60
N LEU A 20 0.61 0.61 43.44
CA LEU A 20 0.73 1.36 44.69
C LEU A 20 0.41 0.45 45.86
N ILE A 21 1.42 0.22 46.70
CA ILE A 21 1.30 -0.34 48.05
C ILE A 21 1.09 0.84 49.01
N PRO A 22 0.12 0.79 49.94
CA PRO A 22 0.18 1.63 51.13
C PRO A 22 0.44 0.82 52.41
N SER A 23 1.17 1.51 53.28
CA SER A 23 1.75 1.15 54.56
C SER A 23 0.74 1.14 55.72
N THR A 24 0.87 0.10 56.55
CA THR A 24 0.95 0.06 58.03
C THR A 24 -0.04 0.80 58.96
N ILE A 25 -0.36 0.07 60.06
CA ILE A 25 -0.69 0.47 61.46
C ILE A 25 -2.17 0.36 61.87
N GLY A 26 -2.42 -0.44 62.93
CA GLY A 26 -3.52 -0.19 63.86
C GLY A 26 -4.20 -1.40 64.50
N LYS A 27 -3.82 -1.74 65.73
CA LYS A 27 -4.43 -2.75 66.63
C LYS A 27 -5.94 -2.51 66.89
N ARG A 28 -6.74 -3.59 67.02
CA ARG A 28 -7.49 -3.96 68.26
C ARG A 28 -8.44 -5.17 68.06
N SER A 29 -8.15 -6.23 68.82
CA SER A 29 -9.04 -7.13 69.59
C SER A 29 -10.49 -7.40 69.18
N ASN A 30 -10.74 -8.71 68.96
CA ASN A 30 -11.85 -9.55 69.44
C ASN A 30 -13.30 -9.23 69.02
N CYS A 31 -13.84 -10.13 68.19
CA CYS A 31 -15.19 -10.73 68.31
C CYS A 31 -15.21 -12.07 67.53
N MET A 32 -15.37 -13.22 68.20
CA MET A 32 -15.80 -14.48 67.54
C MET A 32 -17.32 -14.47 67.37
N PRO A 33 -17.91 -15.21 66.40
CA PRO A 33 -18.34 -16.59 66.72
C PRO A 33 -18.27 -17.63 65.56
N LYS A 34 -18.22 -18.91 65.96
CA LYS A 34 -18.64 -20.15 65.25
C LYS A 34 -18.09 -20.44 63.84
N VAL A 35 -16.90 -21.04 63.74
CA VAL A 35 -16.43 -21.70 62.49
C VAL A 35 -15.72 -23.04 62.68
N ARG A 36 -15.65 -23.57 63.90
CA ARG A 36 -14.78 -24.72 64.25
C ARG A 36 -15.30 -26.11 63.86
N HIS A 37 -16.61 -26.30 63.70
CA HIS A 37 -17.16 -27.64 63.37
C HIS A 37 -17.13 -27.97 61.88
N GLN A 38 -17.13 -26.97 60.99
CA GLN A 38 -17.17 -27.19 59.54
C GLN A 38 -15.89 -27.84 59.00
N TYR A 39 -14.73 -27.44 59.51
CA TYR A 39 -13.42 -27.93 59.04
C TYR A 39 -13.05 -29.30 59.59
N CYS A 40 -13.62 -29.71 60.73
CA CYS A 40 -13.35 -31.01 61.34
C CYS A 40 -14.03 -32.15 60.54
N CYS A 41 -15.27 -31.95 60.10
CA CYS A 41 -15.98 -32.92 59.25
C CYS A 41 -15.34 -33.04 57.85
N LEU A 42 -14.81 -31.93 57.33
CA LEU A 42 -14.15 -31.90 56.01
C LEU A 42 -12.79 -32.62 56.04
N PHE A 43 -12.06 -32.51 57.16
CA PHE A 43 -10.78 -33.21 57.35
C PHE A 43 -10.97 -34.74 57.49
N ILE A 44 -12.01 -35.18 58.19
CA ILE A 44 -12.33 -36.61 58.36
C ILE A 44 -12.81 -37.24 57.04
N LEU A 45 -13.57 -36.50 56.22
CA LEU A 45 -13.97 -36.94 54.88
C LEU A 45 -12.76 -37.07 53.94
N VAL A 46 -11.82 -36.13 53.98
CA VAL A 46 -10.60 -36.19 53.14
C VAL A 46 -9.68 -37.34 53.56
N LEU A 47 -9.54 -37.62 54.86
CA LEU A 47 -8.78 -38.77 55.36
C LEU A 47 -9.42 -40.11 55.01
N GLY A 48 -10.75 -40.21 55.05
CA GLY A 48 -11.48 -41.41 54.62
C GLY A 48 -11.37 -41.69 53.11
N ILE A 49 -11.31 -40.64 52.29
CA ILE A 49 -11.10 -40.77 50.84
C ILE A 49 -9.65 -41.16 50.53
N LEU A 50 -8.67 -40.69 51.31
CA LEU A 50 -7.26 -41.05 51.13
C LEU A 50 -6.95 -42.50 51.56
N LEU A 51 -7.72 -43.07 52.50
CA LEU A 51 -7.52 -44.44 53.00
C LEU A 51 -8.23 -45.54 52.18
N SER A 52 -9.07 -45.17 51.22
CA SER A 52 -9.86 -46.12 50.40
C SER A 52 -9.26 -46.41 49.03
N LEU A 53 -8.02 -45.96 48.75
CA LEU A 53 -7.31 -46.41 47.55
C LEU A 53 -6.92 -47.88 47.71
N PRO A 54 -7.38 -48.78 46.83
CA PRO A 54 -6.95 -50.17 46.86
C PRO A 54 -5.47 -50.23 46.46
N VAL A 55 -4.61 -50.63 47.40
CA VAL A 55 -3.24 -51.08 47.12
C VAL A 55 -3.33 -52.48 46.52
N ASN A 56 -3.76 -52.55 45.25
CA ASN A 56 -3.66 -53.77 44.47
C ASN A 56 -2.24 -53.86 43.89
N GLY A 57 -1.33 -54.37 44.73
CA GLY A 57 -0.07 -54.95 44.27
C GLY A 57 -0.33 -56.29 43.60
N ALA A 58 -0.65 -56.26 42.31
CA ALA A 58 -0.54 -57.42 41.43
C ALA A 58 0.30 -57.00 40.23
N THR A 59 1.59 -57.34 40.25
CA THR A 59 2.46 -57.25 39.08
C THR A 59 2.10 -58.38 38.12
N ALA A 60 0.94 -58.27 37.45
CA ALA A 60 0.77 -58.87 36.15
C ALA A 60 1.59 -58.02 35.20
N GLY A 61 2.73 -58.53 34.72
CA GLY A 61 3.61 -57.77 33.85
C GLY A 61 2.86 -57.34 32.60
N GLU A 62 2.67 -56.03 32.45
CA GLU A 62 1.95 -55.49 31.32
C GLU A 62 2.69 -55.79 30.02
N PRO A 63 1.98 -56.13 28.93
CA PRO A 63 2.60 -56.37 27.65
C PRO A 63 3.29 -55.10 27.15
N PHE A 64 4.60 -55.16 26.93
CA PHE A 64 5.39 -54.02 26.47
C PHE A 64 5.79 -54.17 24.99
N ARG A 65 5.89 -53.03 24.30
CA ARG A 65 6.22 -53.02 22.86
C ARG A 65 7.68 -53.37 22.65
N GLN A 66 7.94 -54.40 21.84
CA GLN A 66 9.26 -54.73 21.33
C GLN A 66 9.25 -54.79 19.81
N TYR A 67 10.43 -54.67 19.21
CA TYR A 67 10.63 -54.74 17.78
C TYR A 67 11.48 -55.95 17.43
N VAL A 68 11.19 -56.52 16.27
CA VAL A 68 11.99 -57.58 15.68
C VAL A 68 13.29 -56.98 15.11
N SER A 69 14.44 -57.52 15.50
CA SER A 69 15.78 -57.10 15.07
C SER A 69 15.99 -57.26 13.56
N ASP A 70 16.85 -56.41 13.00
CA ASP A 70 17.13 -56.27 11.57
C ASP A 70 18.21 -57.23 11.05
N THR A 71 18.71 -58.13 11.91
CA THR A 71 19.83 -59.02 11.57
C THR A 71 19.44 -60.16 10.63
N LEU A 72 18.16 -60.52 10.56
CA LEU A 72 17.65 -61.59 9.70
C LEU A 72 16.44 -61.12 8.90
N ARG A 73 16.37 -61.56 7.63
CA ARG A 73 15.32 -61.14 6.67
C ARG A 73 13.91 -61.63 7.05
N VAL A 74 13.81 -62.76 7.76
CA VAL A 74 12.57 -63.33 8.27
C VAL A 74 12.86 -64.14 9.52
N ILE A 75 12.05 -63.96 10.57
CA ILE A 75 12.21 -64.69 11.83
C ILE A 75 10.98 -65.57 12.07
N PRO A 76 11.16 -66.89 12.29
CA PRO A 76 10.06 -67.81 12.48
C PRO A 76 9.44 -67.66 13.87
N VAL A 77 8.12 -67.52 13.91
CA VAL A 77 7.32 -67.60 15.14
C VAL A 77 6.77 -69.02 15.26
N ARG A 78 6.92 -69.62 16.43
CA ARG A 78 6.58 -71.03 16.68
C ARG A 78 5.41 -71.17 17.63
N ALA A 79 4.73 -72.31 17.57
CA ALA A 79 3.58 -72.61 18.45
C ALA A 79 3.97 -72.88 19.91
N GLY A 80 5.23 -73.21 20.19
CA GLY A 80 5.72 -73.52 21.53
C GLY A 80 7.19 -73.19 21.72
N ARG A 81 7.67 -73.37 22.96
CA ARG A 81 9.04 -73.10 23.40
C ARG A 81 9.98 -74.21 22.96
N GLY A 82 10.61 -74.08 21.80
CA GLY A 82 11.56 -75.09 21.31
C GLY A 82 11.66 -75.15 19.79
N ARG A 83 12.64 -75.91 19.28
CA ARG A 83 12.89 -76.04 17.83
C ARG A 83 12.01 -77.11 17.16
N GLU A 84 11.45 -77.99 17.97
CA GLU A 84 10.56 -79.10 17.64
C GLU A 84 9.12 -78.64 17.36
N TYR A 85 8.74 -77.45 17.83
CA TYR A 85 7.42 -76.89 17.59
C TYR A 85 7.27 -76.32 16.18
N LYS A 86 6.09 -76.53 15.58
CA LYS A 86 5.72 -76.07 14.24
C LYS A 86 5.84 -74.55 14.13
N ILE A 87 6.44 -74.09 13.02
CA ILE A 87 6.50 -72.67 12.65
C ILE A 87 5.10 -72.24 12.19
N MET A 88 4.53 -71.23 12.85
CA MET A 88 3.21 -70.68 12.54
C MET A 88 3.30 -69.62 11.44
N THR A 89 4.29 -68.73 11.53
CA THR A 89 4.48 -67.64 10.58
C THR A 89 5.91 -67.16 10.56
N PHE A 90 6.24 -66.33 9.58
CA PHE A 90 7.48 -65.56 9.52
C PHE A 90 7.17 -64.08 9.72
N LEU A 91 7.87 -63.43 10.65
CA LEU A 91 7.76 -61.98 10.84
C LEU A 91 8.86 -61.25 10.06
N PRO A 92 8.53 -60.14 9.38
CA PRO A 92 9.53 -59.27 8.77
C PRO A 92 10.32 -58.50 9.85
N PRO A 93 11.55 -58.08 9.55
CA PRO A 93 12.33 -57.23 10.45
C PRO A 93 11.61 -55.91 10.71
N GLY A 94 11.66 -55.42 11.94
CA GLY A 94 10.95 -54.21 12.35
C GLY A 94 9.45 -54.32 12.55
N ALA A 95 8.88 -55.52 12.47
CA ALA A 95 7.53 -55.77 12.97
C ALA A 95 7.45 -55.40 14.46
N ALA A 96 6.44 -54.61 14.83
CA ALA A 96 6.13 -54.32 16.22
C ALA A 96 5.35 -55.49 16.81
N VAL A 97 5.83 -56.04 17.92
CA VAL A 97 5.22 -57.15 18.66
C VAL A 97 5.01 -56.75 20.11
N MET A 98 3.96 -57.29 20.73
CA MET A 98 3.76 -57.16 22.17
C MET A 98 4.39 -58.39 22.84
N ASN A 99 5.33 -58.18 23.75
CA ASN A 99 5.88 -59.28 24.54
C ASN A 99 5.06 -59.45 25.82
N PHE A 100 4.64 -60.67 26.13
CA PHE A 100 4.03 -60.99 27.42
C PHE A 100 5.15 -61.19 28.45
N ALA A 101 4.91 -60.84 29.71
CA ALA A 101 5.92 -60.96 30.77
C ALA A 101 6.32 -62.42 31.13
N GLU A 102 5.79 -63.42 30.42
CA GLU A 102 6.23 -64.82 30.48
C GLU A 102 7.52 -64.97 29.65
N GLU A 103 8.66 -64.76 30.31
CA GLU A 103 9.99 -64.89 29.73
C GLU A 103 10.74 -66.09 30.32
N ASP A 104 11.27 -66.95 29.45
CA ASP A 104 12.34 -67.89 29.79
C ASP A 104 13.69 -67.35 29.30
N GLU A 105 14.81 -67.98 29.65
CA GLU A 105 16.16 -67.49 29.28
C GLU A 105 16.38 -67.36 27.76
N GLU A 106 15.73 -68.21 26.96
CA GLU A 106 15.94 -68.28 25.50
C GLU A 106 14.70 -67.91 24.65
N TRP A 107 13.49 -68.08 25.19
CA TRP A 107 12.22 -67.88 24.46
C TRP A 107 11.33 -66.84 25.13
N ALA A 108 10.63 -66.05 24.31
CA ALA A 108 9.66 -65.06 24.75
C ALA A 108 8.32 -65.29 24.03
N ARG A 109 7.22 -65.14 24.77
CA ARG A 109 5.86 -65.24 24.21
C ARG A 109 5.43 -63.88 23.67
N ILE A 110 5.13 -63.82 22.38
CA ILE A 110 4.74 -62.58 21.70
C ILE A 110 3.33 -62.67 21.13
N SER A 111 2.63 -61.54 21.14
CA SER A 111 1.44 -61.30 20.33
C SER A 111 1.82 -60.52 19.07
N TYR A 112 1.49 -61.08 17.91
CA TYR A 112 1.76 -60.49 16.60
C TYR A 112 0.44 -60.28 15.84
N GLY A 113 -0.17 -59.11 16.04
CA GLY A 113 -1.45 -58.73 15.43
C GLY A 113 -2.67 -59.03 16.31
N ALA A 114 -3.87 -58.91 15.74
CA ALA A 114 -5.11 -59.12 16.49
C ALA A 114 -5.30 -60.61 16.82
N ASN A 115 -5.12 -60.97 18.10
CA ASN A 115 -5.36 -62.29 18.70
C ASN A 115 -4.49 -63.45 18.18
N LYS A 116 -3.27 -63.17 17.67
CA LYS A 116 -2.32 -64.22 17.29
C LYS A 116 -1.12 -64.21 18.22
N GLU A 117 -0.86 -65.36 18.83
CA GLU A 117 0.24 -65.55 19.77
C GLU A 117 1.23 -66.58 19.25
N GLY A 118 2.46 -66.49 19.73
CA GLY A 118 3.49 -67.49 19.47
C GLY A 118 4.78 -67.18 20.19
N TRP A 119 5.75 -68.06 20.02
CA TRP A 119 7.03 -68.03 20.71
C TRP A 119 8.15 -67.66 19.73
N ILE A 120 9.03 -66.77 20.17
CA ILE A 120 10.18 -66.28 19.41
C ILE A 120 11.42 -66.28 20.30
N LEU A 121 12.61 -66.41 19.70
CA LEU A 121 13.87 -66.34 20.43
C LEU A 121 14.13 -64.90 20.91
N ARG A 122 14.50 -64.75 22.19
CA ARG A 122 14.73 -63.44 22.82
C ARG A 122 15.80 -62.60 22.12
N ARG A 123 16.84 -63.25 21.58
CA ARG A 123 17.95 -62.59 20.85
C ARG A 123 17.50 -61.79 19.62
N TYR A 124 16.29 -62.05 19.11
CA TYR A 124 15.72 -61.33 17.97
C TYR A 124 14.78 -60.20 18.38
N LEU A 125 14.44 -60.08 19.67
CA LEU A 125 13.64 -58.98 20.18
C LEU A 125 14.56 -57.87 20.66
N THR A 126 14.23 -56.64 20.29
CA THR A 126 14.93 -55.45 20.74
C THR A 126 13.93 -54.38 21.16
N ASN A 127 14.27 -53.64 22.21
CA ASN A 127 13.46 -52.51 22.67
C ASN A 127 13.65 -51.26 21.78
N ARG A 128 14.66 -51.26 20.92
CA ARG A 128 14.99 -50.13 20.04
C ARG A 128 14.37 -50.34 18.66
N LYS A 129 13.90 -49.25 18.03
CA LYS A 129 13.44 -49.31 16.64
C LYS A 129 14.60 -49.78 15.74
N PRO A 130 14.35 -50.67 14.76
CA PRO A 130 15.39 -51.16 13.88
C PRO A 130 15.90 -50.07 12.93
N ALA A 131 17.15 -50.23 12.51
CA ALA A 131 17.84 -49.26 11.66
C ALA A 131 17.18 -49.10 10.29
N SER A 132 16.72 -50.19 9.65
CA SER A 132 15.98 -50.13 8.37
C SER A 132 14.74 -49.26 8.44
N LEU A 133 13.95 -49.38 9.51
CA LEU A 133 12.74 -48.59 9.72
C LEU A 133 13.08 -47.11 9.95
N LEU A 134 14.10 -46.83 10.77
CA LEU A 134 14.56 -45.45 11.00
C LEU A 134 15.08 -44.80 9.71
N LEU A 135 15.87 -45.53 8.93
CA LEU A 135 16.40 -45.06 7.65
C LEU A 135 15.28 -44.77 6.65
N ALA A 136 14.28 -45.65 6.54
CA ALA A 136 13.12 -45.42 5.68
C ALA A 136 12.33 -44.17 6.12
N THR A 137 12.14 -43.95 7.43
CA THR A 137 11.49 -42.73 7.93
C THR A 137 12.32 -41.48 7.68
N ALA A 138 13.63 -41.54 7.89
CA ALA A 138 14.54 -40.42 7.67
C ALA A 138 14.61 -40.05 6.18
N GLN A 139 14.68 -41.04 5.28
CA GLN A 139 14.63 -40.80 3.83
C GLN A 139 13.32 -40.13 3.42
N LYS A 140 12.17 -40.58 3.93
CA LYS A 140 10.88 -39.92 3.67
C LYS A 140 10.86 -38.48 4.14
N GLN A 141 11.39 -38.21 5.34
CA GLN A 141 11.49 -36.86 5.89
C GLN A 141 12.41 -35.97 5.04
N VAL A 142 13.55 -36.49 4.58
CA VAL A 142 14.46 -35.75 3.71
C VAL A 142 13.78 -35.39 2.39
N GLU A 143 13.05 -36.32 1.78
CA GLU A 143 12.31 -36.04 0.54
C GLU A 143 11.17 -35.04 0.75
N GLU A 144 10.45 -35.12 1.86
CA GLU A 144 9.42 -34.13 2.21
C GLU A 144 10.03 -32.75 2.47
N LEU A 145 11.16 -32.69 3.18
CA LEU A 145 11.87 -31.45 3.47
C LEU A 145 12.45 -30.83 2.21
N LYS A 146 13.02 -31.62 1.28
CA LYS A 146 13.46 -31.14 -0.03
C LYS A 146 12.31 -30.50 -0.80
N LYS A 147 11.16 -31.19 -0.90
CA LYS A 147 9.96 -30.63 -1.55
C LYS A 147 9.50 -29.32 -0.91
N LYS A 148 9.55 -29.23 0.43
CA LYS A 148 9.22 -27.98 1.15
C LYS A 148 10.22 -26.88 0.83
N VAL A 149 11.53 -27.16 0.83
CA VAL A 149 12.58 -26.20 0.48
C VAL A 149 12.40 -25.71 -0.95
N ASP A 150 12.13 -26.61 -1.89
CA ASP A 150 11.88 -26.24 -3.29
C ASP A 150 10.65 -25.34 -3.39
N SER A 151 9.53 -25.71 -2.76
CA SER A 151 8.30 -24.90 -2.77
C SER A 151 8.48 -23.53 -2.09
N LEU A 152 9.25 -23.47 -1.01
CA LEU A 152 9.54 -22.23 -0.30
C LEU A 152 10.47 -21.34 -1.11
N SER A 153 11.46 -21.93 -1.79
CA SER A 153 12.37 -21.24 -2.70
C SER A 153 11.62 -20.62 -3.87
N THR A 154 10.73 -21.38 -4.54
CA THR A 154 9.91 -20.86 -5.64
C THR A 154 8.98 -19.74 -5.17
N THR A 155 8.29 -19.93 -4.05
CA THR A 155 7.40 -18.92 -3.46
C THR A 155 8.16 -17.64 -3.10
N ASN A 156 9.36 -17.75 -2.52
CA ASN A 156 10.20 -16.61 -2.20
C ASN A 156 10.63 -15.88 -3.49
N GLN A 157 11.02 -16.61 -4.53
CA GLN A 157 11.36 -16.02 -5.82
C GLN A 157 10.18 -15.25 -6.44
N GLU A 158 8.96 -15.78 -6.35
CA GLU A 158 7.75 -15.10 -6.79
C GLU A 158 7.47 -13.83 -5.99
N TYR A 159 7.53 -13.89 -4.66
CA TYR A 159 7.38 -12.70 -3.82
C TYR A 159 8.45 -11.64 -4.11
N ARG A 160 9.70 -12.05 -4.37
CA ARG A 160 10.78 -11.14 -4.77
C ARG A 160 10.46 -10.45 -6.10
N ARG A 161 10.00 -11.20 -7.11
CA ARG A 161 9.56 -10.65 -8.39
C ARG A 161 8.39 -9.68 -8.23
N GLY A 162 7.38 -10.05 -7.45
CA GLY A 162 6.23 -9.21 -7.11
C GLY A 162 6.66 -7.90 -6.45
N ASN A 163 7.52 -7.97 -5.44
CA ASN A 163 8.05 -6.79 -4.76
C ASN A 163 8.86 -5.88 -5.69
N THR A 164 9.67 -6.44 -6.59
CA THR A 164 10.41 -5.63 -7.57
C THR A 164 9.47 -4.93 -8.56
N ASN A 165 8.43 -5.61 -9.02
CA ASN A 165 7.44 -5.03 -9.94
C ASN A 165 6.63 -3.93 -9.26
N LEU A 166 6.17 -4.17 -8.03
CA LEU A 166 5.42 -3.19 -7.24
C LEU A 166 6.27 -1.94 -6.98
N LEU A 167 7.56 -2.11 -6.66
CA LEU A 167 8.49 -1.00 -6.46
C LEU A 167 8.71 -0.18 -7.75
N LEU A 168 8.75 -0.84 -8.91
CA LEU A 168 8.80 -0.16 -10.20
C LEU A 168 7.52 0.62 -10.50
N GLU A 169 6.36 0.05 -10.17
CA GLU A 169 5.06 0.69 -10.36
C GLU A 169 4.91 1.92 -9.46
N VAL A 170 5.28 1.81 -8.18
CA VAL A 170 5.32 2.96 -7.26
C VAL A 170 6.26 4.05 -7.79
N LYS A 171 7.44 3.70 -8.32
CA LYS A 171 8.35 4.66 -8.97
C LYS A 171 7.74 5.32 -10.22
N LYS A 172 6.98 4.58 -11.03
CA LYS A 172 6.29 5.12 -12.20
C LYS A 172 5.16 6.07 -11.78
N LEU A 173 4.34 5.67 -10.81
CA LEU A 173 3.22 6.47 -10.31
C LEU A 173 3.70 7.75 -9.64
N THR A 174 4.75 7.68 -8.81
CA THR A 174 5.35 8.88 -8.20
C THR A 174 5.91 9.84 -9.24
N LYS A 175 6.54 9.35 -10.32
CA LYS A 175 6.95 10.19 -11.45
C LYS A 175 5.75 10.84 -12.14
N LYS A 176 4.69 10.07 -12.43
CA LYS A 176 3.46 10.60 -13.04
C LYS A 176 2.82 11.69 -12.18
N ILE A 177 2.71 11.47 -10.87
CA ILE A 177 2.16 12.48 -9.94
C ILE A 177 3.00 13.75 -9.96
N LYS A 178 4.33 13.64 -9.94
CA LYS A 178 5.23 14.80 -10.01
C LYS A 178 5.05 15.60 -11.30
N VAL A 179 5.01 14.91 -12.44
CA VAL A 179 4.76 15.54 -13.75
C VAL A 179 3.39 16.19 -13.77
N LEU A 180 2.34 15.47 -13.38
CA LEU A 180 0.97 15.99 -13.40
C LEU A 180 0.80 17.19 -12.47
N THR A 181 1.46 17.19 -11.32
CA THR A 181 1.46 18.34 -10.39
C THR A 181 2.22 19.52 -10.96
N HIS A 182 3.34 19.29 -11.63
CA HIS A 182 4.08 20.33 -12.33
C HIS A 182 3.23 20.95 -13.44
N ASP A 183 2.67 20.13 -14.33
CA ASP A 183 1.85 20.57 -15.47
C ASP A 183 0.58 21.31 -15.02
N TYR A 184 -0.03 20.88 -13.91
CA TYR A 184 -1.14 21.59 -13.30
C TYR A 184 -0.73 22.97 -12.79
N ASN A 185 0.41 23.07 -12.11
CA ASN A 185 0.91 24.35 -11.60
C ASN A 185 1.33 25.29 -12.73
N THR A 186 1.95 24.79 -13.80
CA THR A 186 2.29 25.60 -14.97
C THR A 186 1.03 26.11 -15.65
N LEU A 187 0.04 25.24 -15.89
CA LEU A 187 -1.23 25.66 -16.51
C LEU A 187 -1.96 26.71 -15.66
N LYS A 188 -1.95 26.54 -14.33
CA LYS A 188 -2.52 27.53 -13.40
C LYS A 188 -1.80 28.88 -13.48
N ASN A 189 -0.47 28.87 -13.55
CA ASN A 189 0.33 30.08 -13.66
C ASN A 189 0.18 30.76 -15.03
N ASP A 190 0.22 30.00 -16.11
CA ASP A 190 0.04 30.51 -17.48
C ASP A 190 -1.36 31.10 -17.68
N SER A 191 -2.37 30.48 -17.08
CA SER A 191 -3.73 31.02 -17.07
C SER A 191 -3.81 32.36 -16.32
N ALA A 192 -3.07 32.51 -15.22
CA ALA A 192 -2.98 33.78 -14.49
C ALA A 192 -2.21 34.85 -15.31
N GLN A 193 -1.10 34.47 -15.95
CA GLN A 193 -0.34 35.36 -16.83
C GLN A 193 -1.13 35.78 -18.07
N PHE A 194 -1.99 34.91 -18.62
CA PHE A 194 -2.85 35.25 -19.74
C PHE A 194 -3.85 36.35 -19.38
N LEU A 195 -4.40 36.34 -18.15
CA LEU A 195 -5.28 37.40 -17.67
C LEU A 195 -4.53 38.74 -17.56
N GLU A 196 -3.31 38.73 -17.00
CA GLU A 196 -2.46 39.93 -16.93
C GLU A 196 -2.07 40.44 -18.32
N LEU A 197 -1.74 39.51 -19.24
CA LEU A 197 -1.39 39.84 -20.62
C LEU A 197 -2.58 40.47 -21.35
N LYS A 198 -3.80 39.96 -21.12
CA LYS A 198 -5.03 40.53 -21.67
C LYS A 198 -5.27 41.95 -21.16
N GLU A 199 -5.07 42.20 -19.87
CA GLU A 199 -5.16 43.54 -19.29
C GLU A 199 -4.12 44.50 -19.90
N LYS A 200 -2.87 44.03 -20.05
CA LYS A 200 -1.82 44.80 -20.74
C LYS A 200 -2.18 45.08 -22.20
N HIS A 201 -2.75 44.11 -22.89
CA HIS A 201 -3.19 44.28 -24.28
C HIS A 201 -4.31 45.34 -24.38
N ASP A 202 -5.32 45.28 -23.51
CA ASP A 202 -6.42 46.25 -23.48
C ASP A 202 -5.94 47.66 -23.13
N THR A 203 -4.99 47.79 -22.19
CA THR A 203 -4.38 49.08 -21.84
C THR A 203 -3.50 49.63 -22.96
N LEU A 204 -2.71 48.78 -23.65
CA LEU A 204 -1.94 49.16 -24.83
C LEU A 204 -2.85 49.62 -25.97
N LEU A 205 -3.97 48.93 -26.21
CA LEU A 205 -4.96 49.34 -27.21
C LEU A 205 -5.57 50.71 -26.89
N LYS A 206 -5.94 50.95 -25.62
CA LYS A 206 -6.45 52.27 -25.19
C LYS A 206 -5.41 53.37 -25.41
N LYS A 207 -4.16 53.15 -24.98
CA LYS A 207 -3.06 54.09 -25.20
C LYS A 207 -2.79 54.34 -26.68
N TYR A 208 -2.84 53.29 -27.49
CA TYR A 208 -2.70 53.41 -28.94
C TYR A 208 -3.81 54.26 -29.56
N GLN A 209 -5.06 54.05 -29.13
CA GLN A 209 -6.21 54.87 -29.55
C GLN A 209 -6.08 56.33 -29.08
N GLU A 210 -5.63 56.58 -27.85
CA GLU A 210 -5.37 57.93 -27.33
C GLU A 210 -4.29 58.64 -28.14
N ILE A 211 -3.16 57.99 -28.38
CA ILE A 211 -2.07 58.56 -29.19
C ILE A 211 -2.54 58.81 -30.63
N LYS A 212 -3.28 57.86 -31.21
CA LYS A 212 -3.82 58.00 -32.57
C LYS A 212 -4.80 59.16 -32.67
N THR A 213 -5.74 59.29 -31.73
CA THR A 213 -6.69 60.40 -31.72
C THR A 213 -6.00 61.74 -31.47
N ALA A 214 -4.98 61.80 -30.61
CA ALA A 214 -4.16 62.99 -30.42
C ALA A 214 -3.39 63.37 -31.70
N TYR A 215 -2.83 62.38 -32.40
CA TYR A 215 -2.16 62.58 -33.69
C TYR A 215 -3.14 63.06 -34.77
N ASP A 216 -4.29 62.41 -34.92
CA ASP A 216 -5.33 62.78 -35.89
C ASP A 216 -5.85 64.20 -35.61
N ASN A 217 -6.02 64.59 -34.34
CA ASN A 217 -6.39 65.95 -33.97
C ASN A 217 -5.30 66.97 -34.32
N LEU A 218 -4.03 66.70 -34.01
CA LEU A 218 -2.91 67.58 -34.36
C LEU A 218 -2.74 67.70 -35.89
N SER A 219 -2.85 66.59 -36.62
CA SER A 219 -2.80 66.56 -38.09
C SER A 219 -3.97 67.33 -38.70
N ASN A 220 -5.20 67.13 -38.21
CA ASN A 220 -6.36 67.90 -38.65
C ASN A 220 -6.18 69.40 -38.41
N ASN A 221 -5.59 69.82 -37.28
CA ASN A 221 -5.28 71.23 -37.05
C ASN A 221 -4.27 71.79 -38.07
N GLN A 222 -3.28 71.00 -38.48
CA GLN A 222 -2.36 71.39 -39.55
C GLN A 222 -3.07 71.48 -40.90
N ASP A 223 -3.97 70.55 -41.21
CA ASP A 223 -4.73 70.55 -42.45
C ASP A 223 -5.77 71.68 -42.52
N LEU A 224 -6.39 72.05 -41.38
CA LEU A 224 -7.28 73.22 -41.29
C LEU A 224 -6.51 74.53 -41.50
N LEU A 225 -5.31 74.65 -40.92
CA LEU A 225 -4.43 75.80 -41.14
C LEU A 225 -4.03 75.90 -42.63
N LYS A 226 -3.67 74.79 -43.28
CA LYS A 226 -3.36 74.75 -44.72
C LYS A 226 -4.58 75.01 -45.62
N ARG A 227 -5.77 74.52 -45.25
CA ARG A 227 -7.03 74.80 -45.97
C ARG A 227 -7.35 76.29 -45.93
N SER A 228 -7.15 76.95 -44.79
CA SER A 228 -7.38 78.39 -44.67
C SER A 228 -6.48 79.22 -45.59
N TYR A 229 -5.23 78.79 -45.78
CA TYR A 229 -4.30 79.43 -46.70
C TYR A 229 -4.70 79.22 -48.17
N THR A 230 -5.09 78.00 -48.53
CA THR A 230 -5.54 77.64 -49.88
C THR A 230 -6.83 78.39 -50.25
N ILE A 231 -7.78 78.51 -49.31
CA ILE A 231 -9.04 79.24 -49.51
C ILE A 231 -8.79 80.74 -49.72
N LYS A 232 -7.85 81.36 -48.97
CA LYS A 232 -7.50 82.78 -49.16
C LYS A 232 -6.87 83.05 -50.53
N TRP A 233 -5.97 82.18 -50.99
CA TRP A 233 -5.38 82.26 -52.33
C TRP A 233 -6.42 82.06 -53.43
N PHE A 234 -7.34 81.12 -53.26
CA PHE A 234 -8.44 80.91 -54.20
C PHE A 234 -9.40 82.12 -54.24
N LEU A 235 -9.73 82.70 -53.08
CA LEU A 235 -10.61 83.87 -52.97
C LEU A 235 -9.96 85.13 -53.60
N SER A 236 -8.65 85.30 -53.46
CA SER A 236 -7.90 86.36 -54.14
C SER A 236 -7.96 86.22 -55.66
N GLY A 237 -7.78 85.00 -56.19
CA GLY A 237 -7.92 84.73 -57.62
C GLY A 237 -9.33 85.02 -58.16
N ALA A 238 -10.37 84.60 -57.43
CA ALA A 238 -11.76 84.88 -57.79
C ALA A 238 -12.08 86.40 -57.77
N GLY A 239 -11.51 87.15 -56.83
CA GLY A 239 -11.67 88.60 -56.75
C GLY A 239 -11.11 89.35 -57.96
N VAL A 240 -9.93 88.94 -58.45
CA VAL A 240 -9.31 89.54 -59.65
C VAL A 240 -10.18 89.31 -60.90
N ILE A 241 -10.75 88.12 -61.05
CA ILE A 241 -11.64 87.80 -62.17
C ILE A 241 -12.89 88.70 -62.15
N LEU A 242 -13.53 88.88 -60.99
CA LEU A 242 -14.69 89.78 -60.87
C LEU A 242 -14.35 91.23 -61.23
N ILE A 243 -13.21 91.74 -60.77
CA ILE A 243 -12.76 93.11 -61.10
C ILE A 243 -12.50 93.24 -62.61
N GLY A 244 -11.85 92.26 -63.22
CA GLY A 244 -11.59 92.23 -64.67
C GLY A 244 -12.89 92.23 -65.49
N ILE A 245 -13.89 91.45 -65.08
CA ILE A 245 -15.22 91.44 -65.69
C ILE A 245 -15.89 92.80 -65.54
N PHE A 246 -15.82 93.43 -64.37
CA PHE A 246 -16.43 94.74 -64.12
C PHE A 246 -15.84 95.85 -65.01
N ILE A 247 -14.51 95.88 -65.15
CA ILE A 247 -13.79 96.84 -65.99
C ILE A 247 -14.10 96.59 -67.48
N GLY A 248 -14.08 95.33 -67.92
CA GLY A 248 -14.43 94.96 -69.29
C GLY A 248 -15.86 95.37 -69.64
N MET A 249 -16.82 95.12 -68.74
CA MET A 249 -18.21 95.50 -68.92
C MET A 249 -18.40 97.02 -68.94
N SER A 250 -17.66 97.76 -68.10
CA SER A 250 -17.68 99.23 -68.07
C SER A 250 -17.18 99.84 -69.39
N ILE A 251 -16.09 99.29 -69.97
CA ILE A 251 -15.57 99.72 -71.27
C ILE A 251 -16.55 99.38 -72.41
N GLN A 252 -17.16 98.19 -72.37
CA GLN A 252 -18.16 97.78 -73.36
C GLN A 252 -19.41 98.68 -73.33
N ALA A 253 -19.86 99.07 -72.13
CA ALA A 253 -21.00 99.96 -71.92
C ALA A 253 -20.75 101.37 -72.48
N LEU A 254 -19.53 101.90 -72.36
CA LEU A 254 -19.16 103.17 -73.00
C LEU A 254 -19.05 103.07 -74.52
N ARG A 255 -18.56 101.94 -75.06
CA ARG A 255 -18.49 101.73 -76.52
C ARG A 255 -19.88 101.64 -77.16
N ASN A 256 -20.86 101.06 -76.46
CA ASN A 256 -22.22 100.88 -76.99
C ASN A 256 -23.06 102.17 -77.02
N ARG A 257 -22.66 103.24 -76.30
CA ARG A 257 -23.32 104.56 -76.38
C ARG A 257 -22.93 105.39 -77.61
N ARG A 258 -21.90 105.02 -78.39
CA ARG A 258 -21.49 105.74 -79.62
C ARG A 258 -22.00 105.15 -80.93
N ARG A 259 -22.90 104.16 -80.90
CA ARG A 259 -23.54 103.61 -82.12
C ARG A 259 -25.05 103.52 -81.96
N ARG A 260 -25.72 104.68 -81.91
CA ARG A 260 -27.11 104.87 -82.32
C ARG A 260 -27.40 106.37 -82.42
N SER A 261 -26.97 106.96 -83.53
CA SER A 261 -27.50 108.23 -84.02
C SER A 261 -27.44 108.26 -85.55
N GLU A 262 -28.64 108.22 -86.13
CA GLU A 262 -29.06 108.86 -87.40
C GLU A 262 -28.78 108.20 -88.76
N GLY A 263 -29.82 108.25 -89.61
CA GLY A 263 -29.88 107.84 -91.02
C GLY A 263 -31.28 107.33 -91.45
N LEU A 264 -32.38 108.09 -91.27
CA LEU A 264 -33.07 108.98 -92.24
C LEU A 264 -33.99 108.33 -93.31
N ARG A 265 -35.30 108.54 -93.10
CA ARG A 265 -36.45 108.92 -94.00
C ARG A 265 -36.64 108.40 -95.45
N LEU A 266 -37.90 107.96 -95.66
CA LEU A 266 -38.87 108.15 -96.78
C LEU A 266 -38.73 107.37 -98.10
N ARG A 267 -39.66 106.41 -98.33
CA ARG A 267 -40.77 106.52 -99.29
C ARG A 267 -41.89 105.56 -98.89
#